data_AF-A0A1V5XZX4-F1
#
_entry.id   AF-A0A1V5XZX4-F1
#
_cell.length_a   1.000
_cell.length_b   1.000
_cell.length_c   1.000
_cell.angle_alpha   90.00
_cell.angle_beta   90.00
_cell.angle_gamma   90.00
#
_symmetry.space_group_name_H-M   'P 1'
#
loop_
_entity.id
_entity.type
_entity.pdbx_description
1 polymer ?
#
loop_
_entity_poly.entity_id
_entity_poly.type
_entity_poly.pdbx_seq_one_letter_code
_entity_poly.pdbx_strand_id
1 'polypeptide(L)'
;MALDLIGSWLLPGFGYLRKKRYARALILFIIIEGTFFLGLVLKGSVTPPILDPSGGGVISFLSFLIQVGNGLLSIISFAAVLAFKKMGDFQLAPGPFLAFFAGEQPHAFFEMGGFYLLVSGAMNYFSVVNFYDRYKNGRNGCAIEAHKS
;
A
#
# COMPACT_ATOMS: atom_id res chain seq x y z
N MET A 1 -17.80 -7.78 -6.93
CA MET A 1 -17.25 -8.05 -5.58
C MET A 1 -15.77 -8.34 -5.65
N ALA A 2 -15.31 -9.43 -6.27
CA ALA A 2 -13.87 -9.73 -6.36
C ALA A 2 -13.06 -8.59 -7.01
N LEU A 3 -13.51 -8.09 -8.17
CA LEU A 3 -12.88 -6.95 -8.84
C LEU A 3 -12.93 -5.65 -8.02
N ASP A 4 -13.96 -5.46 -7.19
CA ASP A 4 -14.07 -4.28 -6.34
C ASP A 4 -13.05 -4.34 -5.19
N LEU A 5 -12.78 -5.54 -4.67
CA LEU A 5 -11.77 -5.77 -3.62
C LEU A 5 -10.37 -5.63 -4.17
N ILE A 6 -10.06 -6.29 -5.30
CA ILE A 6 -8.76 -6.18 -5.96
C ILE A 6 -8.51 -4.72 -6.36
N GLY A 7 -9.50 -4.04 -6.94
CA GLY A 7 -9.39 -2.63 -7.28
C GLY A 7 -9.21 -1.73 -6.06
N SER A 8 -9.90 -2.02 -4.94
CA SER A 8 -9.73 -1.24 -3.69
C SER A 8 -8.38 -1.47 -3.02
N TRP A 9 -7.81 -2.66 -3.17
CA TRP A 9 -6.45 -2.94 -2.72
C TRP A 9 -5.42 -2.24 -3.61
N LEU A 10 -5.59 -2.31 -4.94
CA LEU A 10 -4.67 -1.72 -5.88
C LEU A 10 -4.66 -0.19 -5.82
N LEU A 11 -5.85 0.41 -5.73
CA LEU A 11 -6.06 1.84 -5.64
C LEU A 11 -6.97 2.13 -4.43
N PRO A 12 -6.44 2.70 -3.35
CA PRO A 12 -7.20 3.00 -2.14
C PRO A 12 -8.47 3.78 -2.44
N GLY A 13 -9.63 3.26 -2.02
CA GLY A 13 -10.93 3.91 -2.23
C GLY A 13 -11.64 3.59 -3.56
N PHE A 14 -11.05 2.80 -4.48
CA PHE A 14 -11.68 2.43 -5.76
C PHE A 14 -13.05 1.75 -5.60
N GLY A 15 -13.22 0.87 -4.61
CA GLY A 15 -14.51 0.22 -4.35
C GLY A 15 -15.62 1.22 -4.01
N TYR A 16 -15.30 2.27 -3.26
CA TYR A 16 -16.26 3.33 -2.94
C TYR A 16 -16.57 4.21 -4.15
N LEU A 17 -15.59 4.42 -5.04
CA LEU A 17 -15.78 5.11 -6.31
C LEU A 17 -16.82 4.40 -7.19
N ARG A 18 -16.71 3.08 -7.35
CA ARG A 18 -17.70 2.27 -8.09
C ARG A 18 -19.08 2.26 -7.47
N LYS A 19 -19.18 2.47 -6.15
CA LYS A 19 -20.44 2.60 -5.42
C LYS A 19 -20.97 4.04 -5.38
N LYS A 20 -20.42 4.95 -6.21
CA LYS A 20 -20.79 6.37 -6.32
C LYS A 20 -20.64 7.14 -4.99
N ARG A 21 -19.81 6.66 -4.07
CA ARG A 21 -19.51 7.32 -2.78
C ARG A 21 -18.20 8.10 -2.89
N TYR A 22 -18.20 9.11 -3.76
CA TYR A 22 -17.01 9.87 -4.16
C TYR A 22 -16.27 10.52 -2.99
N ALA A 23 -16.98 11.18 -2.06
CA ALA A 23 -16.36 11.82 -0.91
C ALA A 23 -15.55 10.84 -0.05
N ARG A 24 -16.10 9.65 0.23
CA ARG A 24 -15.40 8.61 1.00
C ARG A 24 -14.21 8.04 0.24
N ALA A 25 -14.37 7.82 -1.06
CA ALA A 25 -13.27 7.36 -1.91
C ALA A 25 -12.11 8.35 -1.88
N LEU A 26 -12.40 9.64 -2.05
CA LEU A 26 -11.41 10.71 -2.07
C LEU A 26 -10.70 10.87 -0.72
N ILE A 27 -11.44 10.87 0.39
CA ILE A 27 -10.85 10.97 1.73
C ILE A 27 -9.88 9.81 2.00
N LEU A 28 -10.30 8.58 1.72
CA LEU A 28 -9.44 7.41 1.92
C LEU A 28 -8.20 7.45 1.03
N PHE A 29 -8.38 7.82 -0.24
CA PHE A 29 -7.27 7.98 -1.18
C PHE A 29 -6.26 9.01 -0.68
N ILE A 30 -6.71 10.21 -0.31
CA ILE A 30 -5.83 11.30 0.17
C ILE A 30 -5.08 10.88 1.44
N ILE A 31 -5.74 10.26 2.40
CA ILE A 31 -5.11 9.90 3.67
C ILE A 31 -4.08 8.79 3.44
N ILE A 32 -4.45 7.73 2.74
CA ILE A 32 -3.58 6.56 2.55
C ILE A 32 -2.39 6.93 1.66
N GLU A 33 -2.65 7.52 0.49
CA GLU A 33 -1.59 7.90 -0.44
C GLU A 33 -0.78 9.07 0.10
N GLY A 34 -1.40 10.04 0.78
CA GLY A 34 -0.69 11.12 1.44
C GLY A 34 0.29 10.61 2.50
N THR A 35 -0.10 9.58 3.26
CA THR A 35 0.79 8.92 4.23
C THR A 35 1.95 8.20 3.53
N PHE A 36 1.68 7.54 2.39
CA PHE A 36 2.71 6.90 1.60
C PHE A 36 3.70 7.91 1.01
N PHE A 37 3.21 8.99 0.41
CA PHE A 37 4.05 10.06 -0.12
C PHE A 37 4.87 10.75 0.98
N LEU A 38 4.32 10.92 2.17
CA LEU A 38 5.08 11.42 3.32
C LEU A 38 6.26 10.49 3.63
N GLY A 39 6.06 9.18 3.58
CA GLY A 39 7.13 8.19 3.72
C GLY A 39 8.23 8.34 2.66
N LEU A 40 7.84 8.54 1.39
CA LEU A 40 8.78 8.77 0.29
C LEU A 40 9.53 10.12 0.42
N VAL A 41 8.86 11.19 0.84
CA VAL A 41 9.49 12.50 1.09
C VAL A 41 10.55 12.40 2.18
N LEU A 42 10.31 11.57 3.20
CA LEU A 42 11.27 11.24 4.25
C LEU A 42 12.36 10.26 3.78
N LYS A 43 12.49 10.07 2.47
CA LYS A 43 13.46 9.20 1.80
C LYS A 43 13.28 7.71 2.05
N GLY A 44 12.16 7.28 2.66
CA GLY A 44 11.84 5.88 2.85
C GLY A 44 11.53 5.18 1.53
N SER A 45 11.68 3.86 1.51
CA SER A 45 11.27 3.04 0.37
C SER A 45 10.83 1.65 0.79
N VAL A 46 10.11 0.97 -0.09
CA VAL A 46 9.67 -0.42 0.14
C VAL A 46 10.89 -1.33 0.11
N THR A 47 11.31 -1.76 1.29
CA THR A 47 12.55 -2.52 1.47
C THR A 47 12.31 -4.00 1.16
N PRO A 48 13.15 -4.64 0.33
CA PRO A 48 13.06 -6.09 0.10
C PRO A 48 13.25 -6.88 1.40
N PRO A 49 12.52 -7.98 1.58
CA PRO A 49 12.63 -8.77 2.79
C PRO A 49 14.00 -9.47 2.87
N ILE A 50 14.61 -9.47 4.05
CA ILE A 50 15.81 -10.23 4.37
C ILE A 50 15.37 -11.64 4.76
N LEU A 51 15.78 -12.64 3.99
CA LEU A 51 15.40 -14.05 4.19
C LEU A 51 16.46 -14.81 4.98
N ASP A 52 16.95 -14.21 6.06
CA ASP A 52 17.89 -14.89 6.96
C ASP A 52 17.12 -15.61 8.09
N PRO A 53 17.52 -16.82 8.49
CA PRO A 53 16.92 -17.56 9.62
C PRO A 53 17.16 -16.90 10.99
N SER A 54 17.96 -15.84 11.05
CA SER A 54 18.21 -15.06 12.26
C SER A 54 16.98 -14.21 12.64
N GLY A 55 16.87 -13.80 13.91
CA GLY A 55 15.66 -13.21 14.48
C GLY A 55 15.10 -11.97 13.76
N GLY A 56 15.89 -11.29 12.92
CA GLY A 56 15.45 -10.13 12.13
C GLY A 56 14.69 -10.48 10.84
N GLY A 57 14.84 -11.69 10.29
CA GLY A 57 14.25 -12.06 9.00
C GLY A 57 12.72 -12.09 9.01
N VAL A 58 12.11 -12.57 10.10
CA VAL A 58 10.65 -12.61 10.25
C VAL A 58 10.04 -11.21 10.27
N ILE A 59 10.65 -10.29 11.00
CA ILE A 59 10.17 -8.91 11.13
C ILE A 59 10.32 -8.18 9.79
N SER A 60 11.46 -8.39 9.09
CA SER A 60 11.69 -7.83 7.76
C SER A 60 10.63 -8.31 6.76
N PHE A 61 10.34 -9.61 6.76
CA PHE A 61 9.32 -10.19 5.89
C PHE A 61 7.91 -9.67 6.20
N LEU A 62 7.55 -9.60 7.49
CA LEU A 62 6.25 -9.07 7.90
C LEU A 62 6.10 -7.59 7.54
N SER A 63 7.17 -6.80 7.75
CA SER A 63 7.18 -5.38 7.38
C SER A 63 7.02 -5.18 5.88
N PHE A 64 7.66 -6.02 5.06
CA PHE A 64 7.47 -6.04 3.62
C PHE A 64 6.03 -6.36 3.23
N LEU A 65 5.44 -7.41 3.82
CA LEU A 65 4.04 -7.78 3.54
C LEU A 65 3.06 -6.64 3.87
N ILE A 66 3.29 -5.96 4.98
CA ILE A 66 2.45 -4.81 5.37
C ILE A 66 2.63 -3.66 4.38
N GLN A 67 3.86 -3.33 3.97
CA GLN A 67 4.13 -2.27 3.00
C GLN A 67 3.52 -2.55 1.62
N VAL A 68 3.56 -3.82 1.16
CA VAL A 68 2.85 -4.28 -0.04
C VAL A 68 1.34 -4.08 0.07
N GLY A 69 0.82 -4.01 1.30
CA GLY A 69 -0.55 -3.65 1.60
C GLY A 69 -1.01 -2.33 0.96
N ASN A 70 -0.11 -1.39 0.63
CA ASN A 70 -0.49 -0.14 -0.05
C ASN A 70 -0.75 -0.32 -1.56
N GLY A 71 -0.76 -1.55 -2.07
CA GLY A 71 -1.19 -1.85 -3.44
C GLY A 71 -0.22 -1.29 -4.48
N LEU A 72 -0.74 -0.53 -5.46
CA LEU A 72 0.01 -0.15 -6.65
C LEU A 72 1.28 0.67 -6.34
N LEU A 73 1.19 1.66 -5.45
CA LEU A 73 2.36 2.51 -5.17
C LEU A 73 3.50 1.75 -4.48
N SER A 74 3.15 0.76 -3.65
CA SER A 74 4.15 -0.10 -3.02
C SER A 74 4.88 -0.97 -4.04
N ILE A 75 4.17 -1.49 -5.05
CA ILE A 75 4.74 -2.25 -6.15
C ILE A 75 5.67 -1.37 -6.99
N ILE A 76 5.26 -0.12 -7.27
CA ILE A 76 6.10 0.84 -7.99
C ILE A 76 7.38 1.16 -7.20
N SER A 77 7.28 1.42 -5.90
CA SER A 77 8.44 1.64 -5.03
C SER A 77 9.37 0.44 -4.99
N PHE A 78 8.82 -0.77 -4.79
CA PHE A 78 9.60 -1.99 -4.78
C PHE A 78 10.30 -2.26 -6.13
N ALA A 79 9.59 -2.09 -7.24
CA ALA A 79 10.15 -2.22 -8.57
C ALA A 79 11.26 -1.19 -8.83
N ALA A 80 11.09 0.05 -8.33
CA ALA A 80 12.12 1.08 -8.40
C ALA A 80 13.36 0.66 -7.59
N VAL A 81 13.21 0.17 -6.36
CA VAL A 81 14.35 -0.32 -5.55
C VAL A 81 15.10 -1.46 -6.26
N LEU A 82 14.37 -2.43 -6.83
CA LEU A 82 14.99 -3.52 -7.60
C LEU A 82 15.70 -3.02 -8.85
N ALA A 83 15.12 -2.06 -9.56
CA ALA A 83 15.73 -1.43 -10.72
C ALA A 83 17.02 -0.71 -10.34
N PHE A 84 17.05 0.04 -9.23
CA PHE A 84 18.25 0.70 -8.71
C PHE A 84 19.33 -0.31 -8.33
N LYS A 85 18.97 -1.38 -7.64
CA LYS A 85 19.92 -2.44 -7.25
C LYS A 85 20.56 -3.11 -8.47
N LYS A 86 19.79 -3.32 -9.55
CA LYS A 86 20.28 -3.94 -10.79
C LYS A 86 20.99 -2.94 -11.72
N MET A 87 20.58 -1.67 -11.74
CA MET A 87 21.19 -0.62 -12.56
C MET A 87 22.48 -0.07 -11.96
N GLY A 88 22.73 -0.28 -10.66
CA GLY A 88 24.04 -0.05 -10.06
C GLY A 88 25.17 -0.79 -10.80
N ASP A 89 24.87 -1.96 -11.37
CA ASP A 89 25.81 -2.72 -12.23
C ASP A 89 25.94 -2.14 -13.66
N PHE A 90 24.98 -1.30 -14.09
CA PHE A 90 24.87 -0.80 -15.48
C PHE A 90 25.24 0.70 -15.63
N GLN A 91 25.68 1.38 -14.56
CA GLN A 91 26.13 2.79 -14.55
C GLN A 91 25.20 3.81 -15.26
N LEU A 92 23.92 3.50 -15.43
CA LEU A 92 22.94 4.42 -16.00
C LEU A 92 22.25 5.16 -14.85
N ALA A 93 22.31 6.49 -14.85
CA ALA A 93 21.59 7.31 -13.88
C ALA A 93 20.07 7.12 -14.07
N PRO A 94 19.36 6.46 -13.14
CA PRO A 94 17.91 6.33 -13.23
C PRO A 94 17.25 7.72 -13.16
N GLY A 95 16.16 7.88 -13.90
CA GLY A 95 15.43 9.14 -13.95
C GLY A 95 14.96 9.58 -12.55
N PRO A 96 14.75 10.91 -12.33
CA PRO A 96 14.44 11.48 -11.01
C PRO A 96 13.18 10.88 -10.39
N PHE A 97 12.23 10.43 -11.21
CA PHE A 97 11.04 9.73 -10.76
C PHE A 97 11.37 8.42 -10.04
N LEU A 98 12.18 7.54 -10.64
CA LEU A 98 12.51 6.26 -10.01
C LEU A 98 13.37 6.46 -8.76
N ALA A 99 14.23 7.49 -8.73
CA ALA A 99 15.03 7.85 -7.56
C ALA A 99 14.17 8.19 -6.35
N PHE A 100 13.10 8.95 -6.57
CA PHE A 100 12.14 9.29 -5.51
C PHE A 100 11.48 8.05 -4.90
N PHE A 101 11.12 7.06 -5.72
CA PHE A 101 10.47 5.83 -5.28
C PHE A 101 11.44 4.79 -4.68
N ALA A 102 12.73 4.85 -5.02
CA ALA A 102 13.76 3.95 -4.51
C ALA A 102 14.29 4.35 -3.13
N GLY A 103 14.10 5.61 -2.72
CA GLY A 103 14.53 6.13 -1.41
C GLY A 103 16.05 6.25 -1.28
N GLU A 104 16.49 6.86 -0.18
CA GLU A 104 17.90 7.08 0.13
C GLU A 104 18.22 6.49 1.51
N GLN A 105 18.76 5.26 1.51
CA GLN A 105 19.13 4.52 2.74
C GLN A 105 20.05 5.27 3.71
N PRO A 106 21.07 6.05 3.29
CA PRO A 106 21.96 6.73 4.25
C PRO A 106 21.31 7.94 4.94
N HIS A 107 20.06 8.29 4.62
CA HIS A 107 19.40 9.45 5.19
C HIS A 107 18.87 9.16 6.60
N ALA A 108 19.06 10.07 7.56
CA ALA A 108 18.64 9.88 8.95
C ALA A 108 17.12 9.67 9.14
N PHE A 109 16.31 10.13 8.18
CA PHE A 109 14.85 9.95 8.19
C PHE A 109 14.37 8.68 7.48
N PHE A 110 15.27 7.88 6.91
CA PHE A 110 14.92 6.69 6.12
C PHE A 110 14.02 5.72 6.90
N GLU A 111 14.41 5.39 8.13
CA GLU A 111 13.65 4.48 9.01
C GLU A 111 12.25 5.03 9.34
N MET A 112 12.15 6.35 9.58
CA MET A 112 10.87 7.02 9.80
C MET A 112 10.01 6.99 8.53
N GLY A 113 10.62 7.19 7.36
CA GLY A 113 9.96 7.05 6.07
C GLY A 113 9.39 5.64 5.88
N GLY A 114 10.18 4.61 6.18
CA GLY A 114 9.76 3.20 6.15
C GLY A 114 8.56 2.93 7.07
N PHE A 115 8.53 3.55 8.26
CA PHE A 115 7.39 3.45 9.17
C PHE A 115 6.10 4.03 8.56
N TYR A 116 6.15 5.20 7.92
CA TYR A 116 4.96 5.76 7.25
C TYR A 116 4.48 4.89 6.07
N LEU A 117 5.39 4.29 5.31
CA LEU A 117 5.04 3.32 4.26
C LEU A 117 4.32 2.11 4.85
N LEU A 118 4.79 1.60 6.00
CA LEU A 118 4.16 0.49 6.71
C LEU A 118 2.76 0.87 7.22
N VAL A 119 2.59 2.06 7.80
CA VAL A 119 1.28 2.56 8.25
C VAL A 119 0.31 2.69 7.07
N SER A 120 0.74 3.24 5.93
CA SER A 120 -0.11 3.38 4.76
C SER A 120 -0.64 2.03 4.25
N GLY A 121 0.20 1.01 4.21
CA GLY A 121 -0.20 -0.34 3.78
C GLY A 121 -1.16 -1.02 4.76
N ALA A 122 -0.95 -0.86 6.07
CA ALA A 122 -1.89 -1.34 7.08
C ALA A 122 -3.26 -0.64 6.97
N MET A 123 -3.26 0.68 6.76
CA MET A 123 -4.49 1.45 6.58
C MET A 123 -5.26 1.03 5.34
N ASN A 124 -4.56 0.79 4.22
CA ASN A 124 -5.20 0.31 3.00
C ASN A 124 -5.87 -1.05 3.22
N TYR A 125 -5.20 -1.98 3.89
CA TYR A 125 -5.78 -3.28 4.26
C TYR A 125 -7.09 -3.12 5.07
N PHE A 126 -7.08 -2.31 6.13
CA PHE A 126 -8.29 -2.06 6.92
C PHE A 126 -9.40 -1.39 6.10
N SER A 127 -9.05 -0.52 5.16
CA SER A 127 -10.02 0.13 4.27
C SER A 127 -10.73 -0.89 3.36
N VAL A 128 -9.99 -1.87 2.83
CA VAL A 128 -10.53 -2.94 1.98
C VAL A 128 -11.43 -3.86 2.79
N VAL A 129 -11.03 -4.25 4.00
CA VAL A 129 -11.84 -5.08 4.90
C VAL A 129 -13.13 -4.37 5.30
N ASN A 130 -13.05 -3.08 5.67
CA ASN A 130 -14.23 -2.27 6.00
C ASN A 130 -15.18 -2.11 4.79
N PHE A 131 -14.64 -1.98 3.58
CA PHE A 131 -15.43 -2.01 2.36
C PHE A 131 -16.14 -3.37 2.20
N TYR A 132 -15.41 -4.47 2.34
CA TYR A 132 -15.98 -5.82 2.24
C TYR A 132 -17.13 -6.03 3.23
N ASP A 133 -16.91 -5.71 4.50
CA ASP A 133 -17.89 -5.91 5.57
C ASP A 133 -19.19 -5.15 5.29
N ARG A 134 -19.09 -3.86 4.95
CA ARG A 134 -20.26 -3.02 4.66
C ARG A 134 -21.12 -3.54 3.51
N TYR A 135 -20.51 -4.04 2.44
CA TYR A 135 -21.23 -4.44 1.24
C TYR A 135 -21.62 -5.92 1.20
N LYS A 136 -20.97 -6.76 2.02
CA LYS A 136 -21.42 -8.14 2.27
C LYS A 136 -22.57 -8.16 3.27
N ASN A 137 -22.44 -7.50 4.42
CA ASN A 137 -23.49 -7.49 5.45
C ASN A 137 -24.72 -6.68 5.00
N GLY A 138 -24.52 -5.60 4.25
CA GLY A 138 -25.64 -4.85 3.66
C GLY A 138 -26.49 -5.65 2.66
N ARG A 139 -25.91 -6.67 1.99
CA ARG A 139 -26.67 -7.59 1.13
C ARG A 139 -27.46 -8.63 1.93
N ASN A 140 -26.84 -9.17 2.98
CA ASN A 140 -27.46 -10.21 3.81
C ASN A 140 -28.63 -9.65 4.64
N GLY A 141 -28.53 -8.41 5.15
CA GLY A 141 -29.63 -7.77 5.86
C GLY A 141 -30.90 -7.60 5.01
N CYS A 142 -30.74 -7.15 3.77
CA CYS A 142 -31.86 -6.99 2.83
C CYS A 142 -32.49 -8.33 2.42
N ALA A 143 -31.69 -9.40 2.28
CA ALA A 143 -32.18 -10.74 1.98
C ALA A 143 -32.97 -11.36 3.16
N ILE A 144 -32.63 -11.04 4.40
CA ILE A 144 -33.36 -11.49 5.59
C ILE A 144 -34.71 -10.78 5.72
N GLU A 145 -34.77 -9.48 5.43
CA GLU A 145 -36.03 -8.74 5.44
C GLU A 145 -37.00 -9.19 4.34
N ALA A 146 -36.49 -9.49 3.14
CA ALA A 146 -37.31 -10.00 2.02
C ALA A 146 -37.88 -11.41 2.26
N HIS A 147 -37.31 -12.19 3.18
CA HIS A 147 -37.84 -13.51 3.59
C HIS A 147 -38.88 -13.42 4.72
N LYS A 148 -39.02 -12.24 5.33
CA LYS A 148 -39.94 -11.99 6.45
C LYS A 148 -41.27 -11.35 6.03
N SER A 149 -41.35 -10.89 4.77
CA SER A 149 -42.54 -10.37 4.09
C SER A 149 -43.20 -11.44 3.23
#